data_AF-A0A8J3R1V1-F1
#
_entry.id   AF-A0A8J3R1V1-F1
#
_cell.length_a   1.000
_cell.length_b   1.000
_cell.length_c   1.000
_cell.angle_alpha   90.00
_cell.angle_beta   90.00
_cell.angle_gamma   90.00
#
_symmetry.space_group_name_H-M   'P 1'
#
loop_
_entity.id
_entity.type
_entity.pdbx_description
1 polymer ?
#
loop_
_entity_poly.entity_id
_entity_poly.type
_entity_poly.pdbx_seq_one_letter_code
_entity_poly.pdbx_strand_id
1 'polypeptide(L)'
;MTKRSKPKVRPAGTDHGRPDKPAPAQPQTNSPQPTDAERAGRRRRAVRRRVVRRLGIRGISAIGAVILAGLVALITTLAQTAGNTIVHHSDGEPTATANGSGRGYMAAVNFQYPPGQVFALPRALTDGAQAAQLRAGFTDPVKDMTAFLQTNGGAARNDLNVRLVFTGTSSQPVHILSLQVIIKNLGPNLAGTAIKTSSGSSDETLPVRVDLDTPGRAFTRNGVDYFAGHELNVSSTDWETVDAHFTASKNAYWWLIAVRSVDLSGKSITSYLDSTGHLDDTPSSAPATTWFALSGPATKYQITYADAYGTGGRGFHVATP
;
A
#
# COMPACT_ATOMS: atom_id res chain seq x y z
N MET A 1 -47.45 -45.45 -3.88
CA MET A 1 -46.46 -46.49 -4.23
C MET A 1 -45.07 -45.89 -4.11
N THR A 2 -44.37 -46.23 -3.03
CA THR A 2 -43.11 -45.65 -2.56
C THR A 2 -41.95 -46.57 -2.93
N LYS A 3 -40.88 -46.06 -3.55
CA LYS A 3 -39.60 -46.78 -3.67
C LYS A 3 -38.52 -46.01 -2.90
N ARG A 4 -38.18 -46.54 -1.72
CA ARG A 4 -37.03 -46.14 -0.90
C ARG A 4 -35.76 -46.78 -1.50
N SER A 5 -34.78 -45.95 -1.83
CA SER A 5 -33.42 -46.40 -2.22
C SER A 5 -32.56 -46.60 -0.96
N LYS A 6 -31.92 -47.77 -0.86
CA LYS A 6 -31.00 -48.13 0.23
C LYS A 6 -29.60 -47.52 0.01
N PRO A 7 -28.90 -47.08 1.07
CA PRO A 7 -27.50 -46.68 0.96
C PRO A 7 -26.55 -47.89 0.99
N LYS A 8 -25.53 -47.85 0.15
CA LYS A 8 -24.48 -48.87 -0.01
C LYS A 8 -23.37 -48.61 1.01
N VAL A 9 -23.26 -49.49 2.00
CA VAL A 9 -22.19 -49.51 3.01
C VAL A 9 -20.90 -50.00 2.34
N ARG A 10 -19.80 -49.24 2.50
CA ARG A 10 -18.43 -49.66 2.13
C ARG A 10 -17.72 -50.22 3.38
N PRO A 11 -16.94 -51.31 3.25
CA PRO A 11 -16.22 -51.89 4.38
C PRO A 11 -14.96 -51.09 4.73
N ALA A 12 -14.66 -51.05 6.03
CA ALA A 12 -13.44 -50.51 6.60
C ALA A 12 -12.24 -51.38 6.19
N GLY A 13 -11.29 -50.78 5.48
CA GLY A 13 -9.99 -51.36 5.19
C GLY A 13 -9.02 -51.07 6.32
N THR A 14 -8.58 -52.13 6.98
CA THR A 14 -7.47 -52.20 7.93
C THR A 14 -6.17 -51.96 7.15
N ASP A 15 -5.42 -50.90 7.45
CA ASP A 15 -4.09 -50.69 6.89
C ASP A 15 -3.03 -50.85 7.98
N HIS A 16 -2.01 -51.64 7.63
CA HIS A 16 -1.03 -52.21 8.51
C HIS A 16 0.12 -51.24 8.79
N GLY A 17 0.64 -51.32 10.01
CA GLY A 17 1.75 -50.52 10.51
C GLY A 17 2.97 -50.52 9.59
N ARG A 18 3.45 -49.31 9.31
CA ARG A 18 4.71 -49.04 8.63
C ARG A 18 5.80 -48.87 9.71
N PRO A 19 6.89 -49.63 9.68
CA PRO A 19 7.96 -49.47 10.66
C PRO A 19 8.73 -48.17 10.42
N ASP A 20 8.96 -47.44 11.51
CA ASP A 20 9.78 -46.23 11.55
C ASP A 20 11.20 -46.53 11.07
N LYS A 21 11.60 -45.83 10.02
CA LYS A 21 12.97 -45.82 9.50
C LYS A 21 13.74 -44.73 10.25
N PRO A 22 14.80 -45.06 11.01
CA PRO A 22 15.56 -44.04 11.72
C PRO A 22 16.25 -43.09 10.72
N ALA A 23 16.15 -41.80 11.00
CA ALA A 23 16.80 -40.75 10.22
C ALA A 23 18.34 -40.87 10.31
N PRO A 24 19.08 -40.60 9.23
CA PRO A 24 20.53 -40.55 9.26
C PRO A 24 21.01 -39.39 10.15
N ALA A 25 21.97 -39.69 11.03
CA ALA A 25 22.64 -38.72 11.88
C ALA A 25 23.25 -37.59 11.05
N GLN A 26 22.93 -36.35 11.41
CA GLN A 26 23.56 -35.17 10.82
C GLN A 26 25.04 -35.11 11.24
N PRO A 27 25.97 -34.82 10.31
CA PRO A 27 27.36 -34.59 10.66
C PRO A 27 27.46 -33.36 11.56
N GLN A 28 27.95 -33.56 12.79
CA GLN A 28 28.33 -32.47 13.69
C GLN A 28 29.54 -31.74 13.09
N THR A 29 29.29 -30.64 12.39
CA THR A 29 30.35 -29.69 12.04
C THR A 29 30.65 -28.84 13.27
N ASN A 30 31.69 -29.25 14.01
CA ASN A 30 32.33 -28.44 15.03
C ASN A 30 33.02 -27.23 14.36
N SER A 31 32.24 -26.18 14.09
CA SER A 31 32.81 -24.88 13.72
C SER A 31 33.43 -24.25 14.97
N PRO A 32 34.72 -23.92 14.97
CA PRO A 32 35.38 -23.30 16.12
C PRO A 32 34.72 -21.95 16.45
N GLN A 33 34.39 -21.79 17.74
CA GLN A 33 33.89 -20.53 18.28
C GLN A 33 34.98 -19.44 18.13
N PRO A 34 34.67 -18.27 17.56
CA PRO A 34 35.62 -17.17 17.46
C PRO A 34 36.02 -16.71 18.86
N THR A 35 37.33 -16.59 19.08
CA THR A 35 37.91 -16.20 20.37
C THR A 35 37.51 -14.78 20.77
N ASP A 36 37.51 -14.48 22.07
CA ASP A 36 37.15 -13.15 22.60
C ASP A 36 38.03 -12.01 22.06
N ALA A 37 39.22 -12.33 21.56
CA ALA A 37 40.11 -11.39 20.87
C ALA A 37 39.55 -10.92 19.51
N GLU A 38 38.85 -11.78 18.76
CA GLU A 38 38.22 -11.40 17.49
C GLU A 38 36.95 -10.56 17.68
N ARG A 39 36.22 -10.75 18.80
CA ARG A 39 35.06 -9.91 19.15
C ARG A 39 35.45 -8.48 19.52
N ALA A 40 36.62 -8.28 20.13
CA ALA A 40 37.10 -6.95 20.53
C ALA A 40 37.54 -6.08 19.32
N GLY A 41 38.00 -6.68 18.22
CA GLY A 41 38.47 -5.96 17.03
C GLY A 41 37.36 -5.31 16.19
N ARG A 42 36.16 -5.91 16.15
CA ARG A 42 35.06 -5.41 15.31
C ARG A 42 34.31 -4.20 15.88
N ARG A 43 34.37 -3.96 17.20
CA ARG A 43 33.69 -2.80 17.84
C ARG A 43 34.40 -1.46 17.65
N ARG A 44 35.66 -1.43 17.21
CA ARG A 44 36.43 -0.17 17.09
C ARG A 44 36.29 0.57 15.75
N ARG A 45 35.54 0.06 14.77
CA ARG A 45 35.44 0.66 13.42
C ARG A 45 34.12 1.37 13.07
N ALA A 46 33.15 1.48 13.99
CA ALA A 46 31.82 2.03 13.67
C ALA A 46 31.45 3.34 14.39
N VAL A 47 32.40 4.05 15.01
CA VAL A 47 32.13 5.37 15.61
C VAL A 47 33.17 6.38 15.13
N ARG A 48 32.90 7.02 14.00
CA ARG A 48 33.44 8.35 13.64
C ARG A 48 32.76 8.86 12.37
N ARG A 49 32.22 10.08 12.47
CA ARG A 49 31.82 11.06 11.42
C ARG A 49 30.31 11.24 11.25
N ARG A 50 29.74 12.26 11.91
CA ARG A 50 29.48 13.59 11.31
C ARG A 50 28.94 14.55 12.37
N VAL A 51 29.83 15.44 12.82
CA VAL A 51 29.47 16.73 13.41
C VAL A 51 29.52 17.72 12.24
N VAL A 52 28.40 18.37 11.90
CA VAL A 52 28.42 19.53 11.00
C VAL A 52 28.08 20.76 11.83
N ARG A 53 29.08 21.64 11.90
CA ARG A 53 29.06 22.94 12.56
C ARG A 53 28.13 23.91 11.80
N ARG A 54 27.39 24.68 12.59
CA ARG A 54 26.85 25.99 12.22
C ARG A 54 28.00 26.91 11.79
N LEU A 55 27.84 27.61 10.67
CA LEU A 55 28.60 28.83 10.37
C LEU A 55 27.61 29.85 9.80
N GLY A 56 27.35 30.90 10.57
CA GLY A 56 26.67 32.10 10.10
C GLY A 56 27.68 33.02 9.41
N ILE A 57 27.25 33.68 8.34
CA ILE A 57 27.95 34.82 7.75
C ILE A 57 26.93 35.92 7.56
N ARG A 58 27.12 37.02 8.29
CA ARG A 58 26.47 38.32 8.07
C ARG A 58 27.41 39.20 7.25
N GLY A 59 26.83 39.93 6.29
CA GLY A 59 27.26 41.28 5.88
C GLY A 59 28.13 41.38 4.63
N ILE A 60 27.68 42.14 3.63
CA ILE A 60 28.09 43.54 3.37
C ILE A 60 27.53 44.04 2.00
N SER A 61 26.85 45.19 2.08
CA SER A 61 26.54 46.30 1.13
C SER A 61 26.61 46.20 -0.41
N ALA A 62 25.48 46.61 -1.02
CA ALA A 62 25.23 47.75 -1.93
C ALA A 62 26.27 48.22 -2.98
N ILE A 63 25.79 48.39 -4.22
CA ILE A 63 25.96 49.41 -5.29
C ILE A 63 25.14 48.84 -6.49
N GLY A 64 24.20 49.46 -7.20
CA GLY A 64 23.91 50.85 -7.52
C GLY A 64 24.17 51.10 -9.02
N ALA A 65 23.14 51.09 -9.88
CA ALA A 65 22.96 52.01 -11.03
C ALA A 65 21.89 51.54 -12.03
N VAL A 66 21.10 52.53 -12.46
CA VAL A 66 19.96 52.55 -13.39
C VAL A 66 20.45 52.80 -14.82
N ILE A 67 19.88 52.15 -15.85
CA ILE A 67 19.67 52.75 -17.19
C ILE A 67 18.32 52.27 -17.79
N LEU A 68 17.64 53.23 -18.40
CA LEU A 68 16.27 53.27 -18.93
C LEU A 68 16.22 52.96 -20.45
N ALA A 69 15.00 52.67 -20.94
CA ALA A 69 14.53 52.61 -22.34
C ALA A 69 14.97 51.38 -23.16
N GLY A 70 14.13 50.61 -23.83
CA GLY A 70 12.75 50.78 -24.29
C GLY A 70 12.70 50.47 -25.78
N LEU A 71 12.15 49.32 -26.20
CA LEU A 71 11.52 49.17 -27.51
C LEU A 71 10.75 47.84 -27.66
N VAL A 72 9.61 48.00 -28.31
CA VAL A 72 8.54 47.06 -28.64
C VAL A 72 9.03 45.92 -29.54
N ALA A 73 8.68 44.68 -29.20
CA ALA A 73 8.50 43.61 -30.18
C ALA A 73 7.29 42.76 -29.80
N LEU A 74 6.24 42.97 -30.59
CA LEU A 74 5.02 42.19 -30.68
C LEU A 74 5.36 40.71 -30.96
N ILE A 75 5.13 39.81 -30.00
CA ILE A 75 5.01 38.38 -30.26
C ILE A 75 3.67 37.93 -29.70
N THR A 76 2.71 37.83 -30.62
CA THR A 76 1.49 37.04 -30.51
C THR A 76 1.86 35.58 -30.24
N THR A 77 1.87 35.22 -28.96
CA THR A 77 1.72 33.82 -28.55
C THR A 77 0.40 33.75 -27.80
N LEU A 78 -0.62 33.19 -28.45
CA LEU A 78 -1.80 32.70 -27.76
C LEU A 78 -1.32 31.69 -26.71
N ALA A 79 -1.19 32.14 -25.47
CA ALA A 79 -1.27 31.27 -24.32
C ALA A 79 -2.70 30.72 -24.30
N GLN A 80 -2.90 29.54 -24.92
CA GLN A 80 -3.96 28.66 -24.47
C GLN A 80 -3.57 28.24 -23.06
N THR A 81 -4.05 29.02 -22.09
CA THR A 81 -4.09 28.68 -20.69
C THR A 81 -5.02 27.48 -20.55
N ALA A 82 -4.54 26.30 -20.94
CA ALA A 82 -5.05 25.06 -20.41
C ALA A 82 -4.81 25.15 -18.91
N GLY A 83 -5.88 25.37 -18.16
CA GLY A 83 -5.87 25.35 -16.71
C GLY A 83 -5.47 23.95 -16.25
N ASN A 84 -4.16 23.70 -16.20
CA ASN A 84 -3.59 22.70 -15.32
C ASN A 84 -3.78 23.25 -13.91
N THR A 85 -4.97 23.05 -13.36
CA THR A 85 -5.14 23.00 -11.92
C THR A 85 -4.28 21.85 -11.46
N ILE A 86 -3.03 22.16 -11.09
CA ILE A 86 -2.21 21.27 -10.27
C ILE A 86 -3.02 21.13 -8.99
N VAL A 87 -3.80 20.04 -8.92
CA VAL A 87 -4.37 19.59 -7.66
C VAL A 87 -3.17 19.19 -6.83
N HIS A 88 -2.68 20.12 -6.02
CA HIS A 88 -1.85 19.79 -4.88
C HIS A 88 -2.58 18.68 -4.15
N HIS A 89 -1.99 17.48 -4.17
CA HIS A 89 -2.41 16.40 -3.27
C HIS A 89 -2.47 17.03 -1.89
N SER A 90 -3.65 17.02 -1.27
CA SER A 90 -3.79 17.52 0.08
C SER A 90 -2.86 16.70 0.96
N ASP A 91 -1.75 17.30 1.37
CA ASP A 91 -0.92 16.90 2.51
C ASP A 91 -1.69 17.13 3.83
N GLY A 92 -2.98 16.78 3.84
CA GLY A 92 -3.78 16.78 5.05
C GLY A 92 -3.13 15.82 6.03
N GLU A 93 -2.81 16.32 7.21
CA GLU A 93 -2.31 15.51 8.31
C GLU A 93 -3.28 14.34 8.53
N PRO A 94 -2.83 13.09 8.34
CA PRO A 94 -3.72 11.94 8.42
C PRO A 94 -4.34 11.90 9.81
N THR A 95 -5.67 11.88 9.87
CA THR A 95 -6.36 11.64 11.13
C THR A 95 -6.28 10.15 11.43
N ALA A 96 -5.29 9.76 12.23
CA ALA A 96 -5.16 8.40 12.73
C ALA A 96 -6.45 7.99 13.48
N THR A 97 -6.95 6.78 13.24
CA THR A 97 -8.19 6.30 13.86
C THR A 97 -7.87 5.60 15.17
N ALA A 98 -8.39 6.13 16.28
CA ALA A 98 -8.05 5.66 17.63
C ALA A 98 -8.74 4.35 17.96
N ASN A 99 -8.20 3.21 17.52
CA ASN A 99 -8.79 1.89 17.79
C ASN A 99 -7.83 0.87 18.42
N GLY A 100 -6.64 1.28 18.87
CA GLY A 100 -5.67 0.37 19.47
C GLY A 100 -5.38 0.64 20.95
N SER A 101 -6.29 0.32 21.88
CA SER A 101 -5.94 0.39 23.30
C SER A 101 -4.78 -0.58 23.59
N GLY A 102 -3.71 -0.07 24.20
CA GLY A 102 -2.56 -0.87 24.66
C GLY A 102 -1.36 -1.03 23.71
N ARG A 103 -1.45 -0.63 22.44
CA ARG A 103 -0.34 -0.78 21.47
C ARG A 103 0.68 0.36 21.51
N GLY A 104 0.25 1.53 21.98
CA GLY A 104 1.06 2.76 22.04
C GLY A 104 1.20 3.50 20.71
N TYR A 105 0.50 3.07 19.66
CA TYR A 105 0.44 3.73 18.36
C TYR A 105 -0.90 3.50 17.67
N MET A 106 -1.20 4.36 16.71
CA MET A 106 -2.32 4.29 15.78
C MET A 106 -1.80 4.26 14.34
N ALA A 107 -2.64 3.83 13.40
CA ALA A 107 -2.32 3.83 11.98
C ALA A 107 -3.39 4.58 11.18
N ALA A 108 -2.97 5.12 10.04
CA ALA A 108 -3.84 5.66 9.01
C ALA A 108 -3.39 5.10 7.65
N VAL A 109 -4.35 4.94 6.75
CA VAL A 109 -4.14 4.45 5.38
C VAL A 109 -4.72 5.48 4.42
N ASN A 110 -3.87 6.01 3.56
CA ASN A 110 -4.27 6.95 2.52
C ASN A 110 -3.98 6.33 1.15
N PHE A 111 -5.03 6.18 0.34
CA PHE A 111 -4.88 5.77 -1.05
C PHE A 111 -4.42 6.95 -1.90
N GLN A 112 -3.44 6.71 -2.77
CA GLN A 112 -2.99 7.68 -3.75
C GLN A 112 -3.34 7.12 -5.12
N TYR A 113 -4.38 7.64 -5.77
CA TYR A 113 -4.74 7.19 -7.11
C TYR A 113 -4.09 8.10 -8.14
N PRO A 114 -3.05 7.63 -8.87
CA PRO A 114 -2.46 8.44 -9.91
C PRO A 114 -3.47 8.74 -11.04
N PRO A 115 -3.29 9.84 -11.78
CA PRO A 115 -4.03 10.07 -13.01
C PRO A 115 -3.88 8.88 -13.97
N GLY A 116 -4.97 8.51 -14.63
CA GLY A 116 -5.04 7.34 -15.52
C GLY A 116 -5.13 6.00 -14.82
N GLN A 117 -5.20 5.97 -13.47
CA GLN A 117 -5.47 4.75 -12.72
C GLN A 117 -6.70 4.04 -13.28
N VAL A 118 -6.53 2.74 -13.52
CA VAL A 118 -7.63 1.87 -13.89
C VAL A 118 -8.04 1.07 -12.68
N PHE A 119 -9.36 0.97 -12.47
CA PHE A 119 -9.97 0.11 -11.48
C PHE A 119 -10.77 -0.99 -12.17
N ALA A 120 -10.98 -2.09 -11.47
CA ALA A 120 -11.70 -3.24 -11.96
C ALA A 120 -12.75 -3.71 -10.95
N LEU A 121 -13.92 -4.11 -11.45
CA LEU A 121 -14.99 -4.72 -10.68
C LEU A 121 -15.24 -6.17 -11.12
N PRO A 122 -15.71 -7.04 -10.22
CA PRO A 122 -16.03 -8.43 -10.56
C PRO A 122 -17.23 -8.57 -11.49
N ARG A 123 -18.16 -7.60 -11.48
CA ARG A 123 -19.42 -7.65 -12.24
C ARG A 123 -19.48 -6.52 -13.27
N ALA A 124 -20.16 -6.80 -14.37
CA ALA A 124 -20.58 -5.78 -15.33
C ALA A 124 -21.65 -4.87 -14.70
N LEU A 125 -21.38 -3.57 -14.69
CA LEU A 125 -22.35 -2.54 -14.33
C LEU A 125 -22.89 -1.87 -15.59
N THR A 126 -24.00 -2.35 -16.14
CA THR A 126 -24.72 -1.70 -17.26
C THR A 126 -25.68 -0.62 -16.76
N ASP A 127 -26.39 -0.91 -15.69
CA ASP A 127 -27.53 -0.17 -15.17
C ASP A 127 -27.64 -0.25 -13.63
N GLY A 128 -28.75 0.26 -13.09
CA GLY A 128 -29.00 0.28 -11.65
C GLY A 128 -28.24 1.36 -10.89
N ALA A 129 -28.36 1.31 -9.56
CA ALA A 129 -27.84 2.35 -8.65
C ALA A 129 -26.31 2.49 -8.73
N GLN A 130 -25.57 1.38 -8.85
CA GLN A 130 -24.11 1.37 -8.91
C GLN A 130 -23.60 2.02 -10.21
N ALA A 131 -24.19 1.67 -11.36
CA ALA A 131 -23.88 2.32 -12.64
C ALA A 131 -24.29 3.79 -12.65
N ALA A 132 -25.42 4.13 -12.01
CA ALA A 132 -25.87 5.51 -11.86
C ALA A 132 -24.90 6.35 -11.02
N GLN A 133 -24.34 5.79 -9.94
CA GLN A 133 -23.33 6.46 -9.13
C GLN A 133 -22.06 6.77 -9.94
N LEU A 134 -21.56 5.82 -10.74
CA LEU A 134 -20.44 6.08 -11.66
C LEU A 134 -20.77 7.19 -12.66
N ARG A 135 -21.98 7.17 -13.25
CA ARG A 135 -22.40 8.22 -14.19
C ARG A 135 -22.57 9.59 -13.53
N ALA A 136 -22.97 9.64 -12.27
CA ALA A 136 -23.07 10.89 -11.51
C ALA A 136 -21.69 11.47 -11.18
N GLY A 137 -20.68 10.60 -11.03
CA GLY A 137 -19.33 10.98 -10.66
C GLY A 137 -19.11 11.04 -9.16
N PHE A 138 -17.89 11.43 -8.78
CA PHE A 138 -17.44 11.49 -7.39
C PHE A 138 -17.12 12.93 -7.01
N THR A 139 -17.47 13.31 -5.78
CA THR A 139 -17.18 14.67 -5.27
C THR A 139 -15.76 14.72 -4.74
N ASP A 140 -15.37 13.71 -3.97
CA ASP A 140 -13.99 13.42 -3.61
C ASP A 140 -13.56 12.17 -4.39
N PRO A 141 -12.77 12.33 -5.47
CA PRO A 141 -12.41 11.22 -6.35
C PRO A 141 -11.67 10.08 -5.64
N VAL A 142 -10.91 10.35 -4.57
CA VAL A 142 -10.16 9.31 -3.87
C VAL A 142 -11.05 8.62 -2.85
N LYS A 143 -11.71 9.39 -1.99
CA LYS A 143 -12.54 8.85 -0.91
C LYS A 143 -13.76 8.11 -1.45
N ASP A 144 -14.50 8.73 -2.37
CA ASP A 144 -15.75 8.16 -2.88
C ASP A 144 -15.46 6.95 -3.79
N MET A 145 -14.38 6.98 -4.59
CA MET A 145 -13.95 5.82 -5.36
C MET A 145 -13.54 4.67 -4.45
N THR A 146 -12.78 4.93 -3.39
CA THR A 146 -12.38 3.90 -2.42
C THR A 146 -13.60 3.23 -1.79
N ALA A 147 -14.56 4.03 -1.31
CA ALA A 147 -15.80 3.52 -0.73
C ALA A 147 -16.64 2.74 -1.76
N PHE A 148 -16.69 3.23 -2.99
CA PHE A 148 -17.36 2.55 -4.10
C PHE A 148 -16.72 1.18 -4.39
N LEU A 149 -15.40 1.10 -4.48
CA LEU A 149 -14.70 -0.17 -4.71
C LEU A 149 -14.92 -1.15 -3.56
N GLN A 150 -14.77 -0.72 -2.30
CA GLN A 150 -15.00 -1.57 -1.13
C GLN A 150 -16.42 -2.14 -1.11
N THR A 151 -17.43 -1.31 -1.39
CA THR A 151 -18.85 -1.73 -1.42
C THR A 151 -19.14 -2.73 -2.54
N ASN A 152 -18.46 -2.59 -3.68
CA ASN A 152 -18.72 -3.37 -4.89
C ASN A 152 -17.72 -4.50 -5.14
N GLY A 153 -16.83 -4.78 -4.19
CA GLY A 153 -15.76 -5.79 -4.33
C GLY A 153 -14.76 -5.46 -5.44
N GLY A 154 -14.59 -4.17 -5.74
CA GLY A 154 -13.65 -3.64 -6.71
C GLY A 154 -12.22 -3.56 -6.19
N ALA A 155 -11.29 -3.35 -7.12
CA ALA A 155 -9.88 -3.16 -6.82
C ALA A 155 -9.23 -2.20 -7.83
N ALA A 156 -8.11 -1.60 -7.46
CA ALA A 156 -7.19 -1.04 -8.45
C ALA A 156 -6.66 -2.13 -9.38
N ARG A 157 -6.25 -1.75 -10.59
CA ARG A 157 -5.70 -2.65 -11.60
C ARG A 157 -4.20 -2.41 -11.75
N ASN A 158 -3.43 -3.50 -11.77
CA ASN A 158 -1.97 -3.58 -11.92
C ASN A 158 -1.17 -3.04 -10.74
N ASP A 159 -1.51 -1.86 -10.29
CA ASP A 159 -0.81 -1.15 -9.25
C ASP A 159 -1.73 -0.39 -8.29
N LEU A 160 -1.22 -0.13 -7.10
CA LEU A 160 -1.88 0.60 -6.03
C LEU A 160 -0.83 1.31 -5.17
N ASN A 161 -0.92 2.64 -5.09
CA ASN A 161 -0.11 3.44 -4.18
C ASN A 161 -0.84 3.65 -2.86
N VAL A 162 -0.16 3.35 -1.75
CA VAL A 162 -0.69 3.48 -0.40
C VAL A 162 0.34 4.19 0.47
N ARG A 163 -0.10 5.27 1.12
CA ARG A 163 0.63 5.93 2.21
C ARG A 163 0.12 5.37 3.53
N LEU A 164 1.00 4.69 4.25
CA LEU A 164 0.76 4.23 5.61
C LEU A 164 1.36 5.25 6.57
N VAL A 165 0.58 5.76 7.52
CA VAL A 165 1.08 6.66 8.56
C VAL A 165 0.88 6.03 9.92
N PHE A 166 1.95 5.98 10.70
CA PHE A 166 1.95 5.47 12.07
C PHE A 166 2.18 6.64 13.01
N THR A 167 1.29 6.82 13.97
CA THR A 167 1.34 7.93 14.95
C THR A 167 1.45 7.33 16.34
N GLY A 168 2.45 7.75 17.12
CA GLY A 168 2.58 7.29 18.50
C GLY A 168 1.52 7.94 19.39
N THR A 169 1.03 7.22 20.39
CA THR A 169 0.03 7.74 21.34
C THR A 169 0.59 7.88 22.76
N SER A 170 1.89 7.64 22.93
CA SER A 170 2.60 7.62 24.21
C SER A 170 3.90 8.40 24.10
N SER A 171 4.34 9.00 25.20
CA SER A 171 5.64 9.67 25.28
C SER A 171 6.82 8.69 25.22
N GLN A 172 6.59 7.43 25.58
CA GLN A 172 7.55 6.35 25.36
C GLN A 172 7.45 5.86 23.90
N PRO A 173 8.59 5.72 23.19
CA PRO A 173 8.57 5.33 21.79
C PRO A 173 8.09 3.87 21.62
N VAL A 174 7.28 3.65 20.60
CA VAL A 174 6.94 2.32 20.09
C VAL A 174 7.79 2.04 18.86
N HIS A 175 8.35 0.83 18.81
CA HIS A 175 9.21 0.39 17.72
C HIS A 175 8.41 -0.50 16.76
N ILE A 176 8.25 -0.08 15.50
CA ILE A 176 7.71 -0.93 14.43
C ILE A 176 8.88 -1.58 13.72
N LEU A 177 8.91 -2.91 13.82
CA LEU A 177 10.03 -3.74 13.39
C LEU A 177 9.91 -4.21 11.94
N SER A 178 8.68 -4.46 11.47
CA SER A 178 8.46 -4.94 10.10
C SER A 178 7.01 -4.80 9.66
N LEU A 179 6.81 -4.66 8.35
CA LEU A 179 5.51 -4.82 7.68
C LEU A 179 5.54 -6.06 6.77
N GLN A 180 4.48 -6.84 6.78
CA GLN A 180 4.34 -8.03 5.92
C GLN A 180 2.93 -8.12 5.33
N VAL A 181 2.84 -8.51 4.06
CA VAL A 181 1.55 -8.74 3.41
C VAL A 181 1.02 -10.14 3.77
N ILE A 182 -0.20 -10.17 4.32
CA ILE A 182 -0.93 -11.40 4.62
C ILE A 182 -2.09 -11.54 3.64
N ILE A 183 -1.93 -12.40 2.63
CA ILE A 183 -3.01 -12.70 1.68
C ILE A 183 -4.15 -13.41 2.40
N LYS A 184 -5.33 -12.81 2.34
CA LYS A 184 -6.57 -13.34 2.89
C LYS A 184 -7.35 -14.12 1.84
N ASN A 185 -7.34 -13.63 0.61
CA ASN A 185 -7.99 -14.27 -0.52
C ASN A 185 -7.19 -14.05 -1.80
N LEU A 186 -7.24 -15.07 -2.68
CA LEU A 186 -6.65 -15.05 -4.01
C LEU A 186 -7.73 -15.50 -4.99
N GLY A 187 -7.94 -14.73 -6.06
CA GLY A 187 -8.95 -15.01 -7.06
C GLY A 187 -8.50 -14.67 -8.47
N PRO A 188 -9.32 -15.00 -9.48
CA PRO A 188 -9.07 -14.58 -10.85
C PRO A 188 -9.10 -13.05 -10.97
N ASN A 189 -8.42 -12.52 -11.99
CA ASN A 189 -8.46 -11.09 -12.30
C ASN A 189 -9.90 -10.61 -12.49
N LEU A 190 -10.21 -9.45 -11.93
CA LEU A 190 -11.53 -8.83 -12.02
C LEU A 190 -11.78 -8.38 -13.48
N ALA A 191 -12.82 -8.92 -14.10
CA ALA A 191 -13.07 -8.81 -15.54
C ALA A 191 -14.48 -8.30 -15.90
N GLY A 192 -15.27 -7.86 -14.91
CA GLY A 192 -16.62 -7.35 -15.12
C GLY A 192 -16.60 -5.97 -15.75
N THR A 193 -16.26 -4.96 -14.94
CA THR A 193 -16.19 -3.57 -15.38
C THR A 193 -14.79 -3.01 -15.17
N ALA A 194 -14.23 -2.33 -16.18
CA ALA A 194 -13.08 -1.45 -16.03
C ALA A 194 -13.54 -0.01 -15.86
N ILE A 195 -12.93 0.74 -14.95
CA ILE A 195 -13.16 2.18 -14.75
C ILE A 195 -11.83 2.88 -14.97
N LYS A 196 -11.75 3.72 -15.99
CA LYS A 196 -10.54 4.47 -16.34
C LYS A 196 -10.70 5.91 -15.90
N THR A 197 -9.83 6.38 -15.00
CA THR A 197 -9.79 7.81 -14.64
C THR A 197 -9.08 8.61 -15.72
N SER A 198 -9.28 9.93 -15.68
CA SER A 198 -8.61 10.86 -16.59
C SER A 198 -7.09 10.73 -16.50
N SER A 199 -6.44 10.64 -17.67
CA SER A 199 -4.99 10.60 -17.78
C SER A 199 -4.37 11.94 -17.43
N GLY A 200 -3.21 11.91 -16.78
CA GLY A 200 -2.39 13.07 -16.47
C GLY A 200 -0.97 12.61 -16.17
N SER A 201 -0.05 13.55 -15.99
CA SER A 201 1.29 13.23 -15.53
C SER A 201 1.26 12.93 -14.02
N SER A 202 1.76 11.78 -13.62
CA SER A 202 2.23 11.55 -12.26
C SER A 202 3.69 11.13 -12.33
N ASP A 203 4.54 11.91 -11.68
CA ASP A 203 5.97 11.63 -11.54
C ASP A 203 6.30 11.06 -10.14
N GLU A 204 5.30 10.59 -9.39
CA GLU A 204 5.54 10.15 -8.01
C GLU A 204 6.19 8.76 -8.00
N THR A 205 7.51 8.74 -7.85
CA THR A 205 8.25 7.51 -7.62
C THR A 205 8.20 7.17 -6.14
N LEU A 206 7.36 6.19 -5.77
CA LEU A 206 7.33 5.71 -4.39
C LEU A 206 8.57 4.84 -4.09
N PRO A 207 9.24 5.08 -2.94
CA PRO A 207 10.53 4.47 -2.65
C PRO A 207 10.41 3.01 -2.19
N VAL A 208 9.24 2.58 -1.71
CA VAL A 208 9.00 1.21 -1.22
C VAL A 208 8.06 0.49 -2.18
N ARG A 209 8.42 -0.74 -2.55
CA ARG A 209 7.67 -1.58 -3.49
C ARG A 209 7.33 -2.93 -2.89
N VAL A 210 6.15 -3.42 -3.23
CA VAL A 210 5.66 -4.75 -2.85
C VAL A 210 5.06 -5.43 -4.07
N ASP A 211 5.68 -6.51 -4.52
CA ASP A 211 5.11 -7.36 -5.57
C ASP A 211 4.27 -8.50 -4.95
N LEU A 212 2.97 -8.50 -5.21
CA LEU A 212 2.04 -9.49 -4.68
C LEU A 212 2.14 -10.85 -5.38
N ASP A 213 2.70 -10.89 -6.58
CA ASP A 213 2.94 -12.13 -7.34
C ASP A 213 4.18 -12.89 -6.88
N THR A 214 5.09 -12.23 -6.16
CA THR A 214 6.33 -12.83 -5.67
C THR A 214 6.13 -13.44 -4.27
N PRO A 215 6.55 -14.70 -4.03
CA PRO A 215 6.51 -15.29 -2.70
C PRO A 215 7.25 -14.43 -1.66
N GLY A 216 6.69 -14.34 -0.44
CA GLY A 216 7.25 -13.53 0.64
C GLY A 216 6.74 -12.09 0.69
N ARG A 217 6.43 -11.46 -0.46
CA ARG A 217 5.75 -10.15 -0.56
C ARG A 217 6.32 -9.09 0.38
N ALA A 218 7.64 -9.03 0.45
CA ALA A 218 8.36 -8.13 1.33
C ALA A 218 8.25 -6.68 0.83
N PHE A 219 8.28 -5.74 1.78
CA PHE A 219 8.47 -4.33 1.47
C PHE A 219 9.93 -4.13 1.09
N THR A 220 10.18 -3.68 -0.14
CA THR A 220 11.55 -3.53 -0.64
C THR A 220 11.82 -2.10 -1.09
N ARG A 221 13.03 -1.60 -0.84
CA ARG A 221 13.56 -0.34 -1.39
C ARG A 221 14.80 -0.67 -2.19
N ASN A 222 14.80 -0.33 -3.48
CA ASN A 222 15.89 -0.65 -4.41
C ASN A 222 16.25 -2.16 -4.43
N GLY A 223 15.25 -3.05 -4.29
CA GLY A 223 15.42 -4.50 -4.32
C GLY A 223 15.90 -5.13 -3.00
N VAL A 224 16.12 -4.34 -1.95
CA VAL A 224 16.50 -4.83 -0.61
C VAL A 224 15.31 -4.72 0.33
N ASP A 225 15.17 -5.67 1.26
CA ASP A 225 14.18 -5.60 2.33
C ASP A 225 14.30 -4.25 3.08
N TYR A 226 13.22 -3.49 3.06
CA TYR A 226 13.14 -2.16 3.64
C TYR A 226 13.42 -2.20 5.15
N PHE A 227 12.89 -3.21 5.84
CA PHE A 227 12.98 -3.31 7.30
C PHE A 227 14.25 -4.02 7.80
N ALA A 228 15.08 -4.57 6.91
CA ALA A 228 16.35 -5.19 7.31
C ALA A 228 17.38 -4.18 7.88
N GLY A 229 17.18 -2.88 7.65
CA GLY A 229 18.02 -1.80 8.20
C GLY A 229 17.23 -0.55 8.57
N HIS A 230 15.90 -0.67 8.68
CA HIS A 230 15.01 0.44 8.97
C HIS A 230 13.97 0.01 9.98
N GLU A 231 13.96 0.67 11.13
CA GLU A 231 12.93 0.53 12.15
C GLU A 231 12.22 1.87 12.23
N LEU A 232 10.89 1.85 12.39
CA LEU A 232 10.12 3.08 12.57
C LEU A 232 9.91 3.28 14.06
N ASN A 233 10.20 4.49 14.54
CA ASN A 233 10.05 4.83 15.94
C ASN A 233 8.99 5.92 16.04
N VAL A 234 7.88 5.61 16.69
CA VAL A 234 6.75 6.55 16.82
C VAL A 234 6.51 6.88 18.28
N SER A 235 6.25 8.16 18.55
CA SER A 235 6.00 8.71 19.89
C SER A 235 4.82 9.67 19.82
N SER A 236 4.34 10.20 20.96
CA SER A 236 3.26 11.17 20.98
C SER A 236 3.58 12.50 20.27
N THR A 237 4.85 12.75 19.96
CA THR A 237 5.29 13.94 19.21
C THR A 237 5.70 13.66 17.78
N ASP A 238 5.77 12.37 17.39
CA ASP A 238 6.35 11.94 16.12
C ASP A 238 5.42 10.98 15.38
N TRP A 239 5.43 11.06 14.07
CA TRP A 239 4.80 10.09 13.19
C TRP A 239 5.81 9.62 12.16
N GLU A 240 5.58 8.41 11.66
CA GLU A 240 6.40 7.79 10.62
C GLU A 240 5.53 7.38 9.45
N THR A 241 6.05 7.56 8.24
CA THR A 241 5.31 7.31 7.01
C THR A 241 6.01 6.27 6.16
N VAL A 242 5.24 5.33 5.60
CA VAL A 242 5.69 4.39 4.59
C VAL A 242 4.83 4.56 3.35
N ASP A 243 5.41 5.17 2.32
CA ASP A 243 4.79 5.25 1.00
C ASP A 243 5.17 4.00 0.18
N ALA A 244 4.18 3.15 -0.05
CA ALA A 244 4.35 1.84 -0.67
C ALA A 244 3.56 1.73 -1.98
N HIS A 245 4.24 1.25 -3.02
CA HIS A 245 3.66 0.90 -4.32
C HIS A 245 3.49 -0.62 -4.40
N PHE A 246 2.24 -1.07 -4.43
CA PHE A 246 1.87 -2.48 -4.58
C PHE A 246 1.64 -2.81 -6.04
N THR A 247 2.14 -3.95 -6.51
CA THR A 247 1.93 -4.40 -7.89
C THR A 247 1.36 -5.82 -7.95
N ALA A 248 0.55 -6.09 -8.97
CA ALA A 248 0.02 -7.41 -9.29
C ALA A 248 -0.20 -7.55 -10.79
N SER A 249 0.20 -8.68 -11.36
CA SER A 249 0.05 -9.01 -12.79
C SER A 249 -0.73 -10.30 -13.03
N LYS A 250 -0.80 -11.22 -12.07
CA LYS A 250 -1.35 -12.56 -12.31
C LYS A 250 -2.77 -12.78 -11.78
N ASN A 251 -3.09 -12.25 -10.61
CA ASN A 251 -4.33 -12.56 -9.89
C ASN A 251 -4.97 -11.31 -9.27
N ALA A 252 -6.19 -11.49 -8.76
CA ALA A 252 -6.78 -10.59 -7.79
C ALA A 252 -6.40 -11.02 -6.36
N TYR A 253 -5.90 -10.06 -5.59
CA TYR A 253 -5.41 -10.23 -4.23
C TYR A 253 -6.28 -9.44 -3.29
N TRP A 254 -6.66 -10.05 -2.17
CA TRP A 254 -7.18 -9.36 -1.01
C TRP A 254 -6.31 -9.65 0.20
N TRP A 255 -5.88 -8.62 0.92
CA TRP A 255 -4.87 -8.78 1.97
C TRP A 255 -5.03 -7.81 3.14
N LEU A 256 -4.30 -8.13 4.21
CA LEU A 256 -4.01 -7.26 5.34
C LEU A 256 -2.51 -7.04 5.42
N ILE A 257 -2.09 -6.01 6.15
CA ILE A 257 -0.67 -5.77 6.46
C ILE A 257 -0.44 -6.17 7.92
N ALA A 258 0.34 -7.22 8.16
CA ALA A 258 0.83 -7.53 9.49
C ALA A 258 1.92 -6.53 9.89
N VAL A 259 1.69 -5.82 11.00
CA VAL A 259 2.58 -4.85 11.61
C VAL A 259 3.18 -5.50 12.85
N ARG A 260 4.47 -5.85 12.79
CA ARG A 260 5.20 -6.35 13.95
C ARG A 260 5.80 -5.17 14.70
N SER A 261 5.57 -5.09 15.99
CA SER A 261 6.09 -4.01 16.84
C SER A 261 6.50 -4.51 18.23
N VAL A 262 7.14 -3.64 19.00
CA VAL A 262 7.38 -3.78 20.43
C VAL A 262 6.51 -2.76 21.15
N ASP A 263 5.58 -3.24 21.99
CA ASP A 263 4.66 -2.39 22.73
C ASP A 263 5.33 -1.66 23.91
N LEU A 264 4.55 -0.85 24.63
CA LEU A 264 5.01 -0.07 25.78
C LEU A 264 5.49 -0.94 26.96
N SER A 265 5.15 -2.23 27.00
CA SER A 265 5.64 -3.18 28.00
C SER A 265 6.96 -3.85 27.61
N GLY A 266 7.47 -3.56 26.39
CA GLY A 266 8.63 -4.22 25.82
C GLY A 266 8.30 -5.57 25.17
N LYS A 267 7.03 -5.94 25.03
CA LYS A 267 6.60 -7.20 24.43
C LYS A 267 6.46 -7.05 22.92
N SER A 268 6.95 -8.03 22.17
CA SER A 268 6.70 -8.08 20.73
C SER A 268 5.25 -8.50 20.46
N ILE A 269 4.56 -7.71 19.67
CA ILE A 269 3.18 -7.95 19.23
C ILE A 269 3.09 -7.92 17.71
N THR A 270 2.00 -8.44 17.16
CA THR A 270 1.66 -8.30 15.74
C THR A 270 0.22 -7.86 15.65
N SER A 271 0.00 -6.72 15.00
CA SER A 271 -1.34 -6.22 14.66
C SER A 271 -1.57 -6.36 13.16
N TYR A 272 -2.82 -6.39 12.73
CA TYR A 272 -3.20 -6.54 11.33
C TYR A 272 -3.91 -5.27 10.88
N LEU A 273 -3.22 -4.50 10.05
CA LEU A 273 -3.71 -3.26 9.47
C LEU A 273 -4.57 -3.57 8.24
N ASP A 274 -5.78 -3.02 8.23
CA ASP A 274 -6.71 -3.09 7.11
C ASP A 274 -6.70 -1.81 6.25
N SER A 275 -7.47 -1.78 5.16
CA SER A 275 -7.53 -0.65 4.23
C SER A 275 -8.16 0.62 4.80
N THR A 276 -8.78 0.54 5.97
CA THR A 276 -9.44 1.68 6.64
C THR A 276 -8.56 2.31 7.71
N GLY A 277 -7.37 1.75 7.97
CA GLY A 277 -6.50 2.19 9.06
C GLY A 277 -6.76 1.48 10.39
N HIS A 278 -7.70 0.52 10.43
CA HIS A 278 -7.98 -0.24 11.65
C HIS A 278 -6.88 -1.26 11.93
N LEU A 279 -6.51 -1.42 13.21
CA LEU A 279 -5.53 -2.39 13.68
C LEU A 279 -6.22 -3.49 14.48
N ASP A 280 -6.23 -4.69 13.91
CA ASP A 280 -6.79 -5.89 14.51
C ASP A 280 -5.73 -6.74 15.23
N ASP A 281 -6.13 -7.47 16.27
CA ASP A 281 -5.24 -8.44 16.96
C ASP A 281 -5.07 -9.75 16.21
N THR A 282 -6.04 -10.10 15.37
CA THR A 282 -6.03 -11.34 14.60
C THR A 282 -6.42 -11.06 13.16
N PRO A 283 -5.90 -11.81 12.18
CA PRO A 283 -6.24 -11.56 10.79
C PRO A 283 -7.68 -11.96 10.47
N SER A 284 -8.39 -12.64 11.37
CA SER A 284 -9.78 -13.08 11.21
C SER A 284 -10.81 -12.06 11.71
N SER A 285 -10.41 -11.07 12.51
CA SER A 285 -11.35 -10.06 13.03
C SER A 285 -11.62 -8.94 12.02
N ALA A 286 -10.69 -8.68 11.08
CA ALA A 286 -10.88 -7.70 10.01
C ALA A 286 -11.96 -8.17 9.01
N PRO A 287 -13.05 -7.40 8.82
CA PRO A 287 -14.10 -7.73 7.85
C PRO A 287 -13.55 -7.81 6.41
N ALA A 288 -14.08 -8.72 5.59
CA ALA A 288 -13.61 -8.88 4.21
C ALA A 288 -13.74 -7.61 3.35
N THR A 289 -14.69 -6.74 3.67
CA THR A 289 -14.91 -5.46 3.00
C THR A 289 -13.86 -4.40 3.33
N THR A 290 -13.06 -4.59 4.38
CA THR A 290 -11.99 -3.66 4.78
C THR A 290 -10.61 -4.16 4.38
N TRP A 291 -10.48 -5.30 3.71
CA TRP A 291 -9.19 -5.75 3.18
C TRP A 291 -8.73 -4.85 2.04
N PHE A 292 -7.41 -4.70 1.91
CA PHE A 292 -6.84 -4.11 0.69
C PHE A 292 -7.16 -5.01 -0.52
N ALA A 293 -7.33 -4.42 -1.70
CA ALA A 293 -7.64 -5.14 -2.91
C ALA A 293 -6.87 -4.60 -4.13
N LEU A 294 -6.30 -5.50 -4.94
CA LEU A 294 -5.55 -5.21 -6.16
C LEU A 294 -5.71 -6.37 -7.13
N SER A 295 -6.01 -6.06 -8.39
CA SER A 295 -6.18 -7.05 -9.44
C SER A 295 -5.13 -6.88 -10.52
N GLY A 296 -4.58 -7.99 -11.00
CA GLY A 296 -3.91 -8.01 -12.30
C GLY A 296 -4.87 -7.64 -13.45
N PRO A 297 -4.35 -7.44 -14.66
CA PRO A 297 -5.16 -7.05 -15.81
C PRO A 297 -5.97 -8.24 -16.33
N ALA A 298 -7.24 -8.01 -16.66
CA ALA A 298 -8.04 -8.99 -17.38
C ALA A 298 -7.77 -8.92 -18.89
N THR A 299 -7.86 -10.05 -19.59
CA THR A 299 -7.75 -10.11 -21.06
C THR A 299 -8.84 -9.28 -21.75
N LYS A 300 -10.05 -9.29 -21.18
CA LYS A 300 -11.21 -8.54 -21.68
C LYS A 300 -12.10 -8.13 -20.51
N TYR A 301 -12.62 -6.91 -20.57
CA TYR A 301 -13.68 -6.43 -19.68
C TYR A 301 -15.02 -6.49 -20.39
N GLN A 302 -16.09 -6.79 -19.66
CA GLN A 302 -17.44 -6.79 -20.23
C GLN A 302 -17.92 -5.36 -20.50
N ILE A 303 -17.56 -4.41 -19.64
CA ILE A 303 -17.88 -2.98 -19.77
C ILE A 303 -16.66 -2.15 -19.42
N THR A 304 -16.47 -1.04 -20.13
CA THR A 304 -15.48 -0.04 -19.77
C THR A 304 -16.17 1.29 -19.55
N TYR A 305 -15.87 1.92 -18.41
CA TYR A 305 -16.19 3.31 -18.12
C TYR A 305 -14.93 4.14 -18.32
N ALA A 306 -15.08 5.31 -18.93
CA ALA A 306 -14.05 6.31 -19.03
C ALA A 306 -14.54 7.62 -18.40
N ASP A 307 -13.61 8.31 -17.74
CA ASP A 307 -13.84 9.63 -17.19
C ASP A 307 -14.24 10.64 -18.29
N ALA A 308 -15.25 11.46 -18.02
CA ALA A 308 -15.75 12.50 -18.93
C ALA A 308 -15.08 13.87 -18.72
N TYR A 309 -13.98 13.97 -17.95
CA TYR A 309 -13.32 15.24 -17.60
C TYR A 309 -12.82 16.12 -18.78
N GLY A 310 -12.95 15.68 -20.05
CA GLY A 310 -12.71 16.49 -21.25
C GLY A 310 -13.99 17.05 -21.93
N THR A 311 -15.18 16.63 -21.51
CA THR A 311 -16.47 17.03 -22.11
C THR A 311 -17.36 17.86 -21.17
N GLY A 312 -16.80 18.39 -20.09
CA GLY A 312 -17.52 19.19 -19.09
C GLY A 312 -18.36 18.40 -18.08
N GLY A 313 -18.26 17.06 -18.07
CA GLY A 313 -18.94 16.19 -17.12
C GLY A 313 -18.03 15.80 -15.94
N ARG A 314 -18.62 15.61 -14.75
CA ARG A 314 -17.92 15.13 -13.54
C ARG A 314 -17.98 13.60 -13.35
N GLY A 315 -18.64 12.88 -14.27
CA GLY A 315 -18.93 11.46 -14.15
C GLY A 315 -18.29 10.59 -15.22
N PHE A 316 -18.53 9.29 -15.12
CA PHE A 316 -18.02 8.32 -16.07
C PHE A 316 -19.06 7.97 -17.13
N HIS A 317 -18.63 7.81 -18.38
CA HIS A 317 -19.48 7.33 -19.48
C HIS A 317 -19.02 5.96 -19.94
N VAL A 318 -19.94 5.18 -20.51
CA VAL A 318 -19.59 3.89 -21.11
C VAL A 318 -18.74 4.17 -22.34
N ALA A 319 -17.48 3.73 -22.31
CA ALA A 319 -16.62 3.73 -23.48
C ALA A 319 -17.06 2.58 -24.38
N THR A 320 -17.38 2.89 -25.64
CA THR A 320 -17.68 1.88 -26.65
C THR A 320 -16.45 0.97 -26.79
N PRO A 321 -16.62 -0.36 -26.78
CA PRO A 321 -15.51 -1.31 -26.82
C PRO A 321 -14.65 -1.18 -28.09
#